data_AF-A0A7S2L4V2-F1
#
_entry.id   AF-A0A7S2L4V2-F1
#
_cell.length_a   1.000
_cell.length_b   1.000
_cell.length_c   1.000
_cell.angle_alpha   90.00
_cell.angle_beta   90.00
_cell.angle_gamma   90.00
#
_symmetry.space_group_name_H-M   'P 1'
#
loop_
_entity.id
_entity.type
_entity.pdbx_description
1 polymer ?
#
loop_
_entity_poly.entity_id
_entity_poly.type
_entity_poly.pdbx_seq_one_letter_code
_entity_poly.pdbx_strand_id
1 'polypeptide(L)'
;GGSSSSGGHLITTLENDLKQEKEKTKKLEETIATLMQQQGAAQNSAAETDSSSSNSFQQQLLESYKKQINQNHNSKNKQDLCSILLPKPTPTTLSLWSHHMPNILNATKHWSDRESFQFHDFTALLLHFVSPDRLQRSVKTLPLDWTPVERSLNVIQRRLHFIQSEMERYRQMNHLQPKDDIPLEAMKKINEDPKAPRKLNLLIMGGSVTMGVVCHINPVNAKGPNRRDGAWPARLNHFLINLFHGMELINLQTMALGGTNTETAITMWDYSLLAGDIPYPDILINAYATNDMHWNSMQDAIARNQTLEQSLYKLSQEFIRMVMTPKKSCRHAPPMLLYLDDYLGNEQNEVLTTLASSQTINLMSSYYGIGSISYADAVRDVVYGDTKEWWLSSQWYEGGKYIRGVHPHMGTHIAMSWVVA
;
A
#
# COMPACT_ATOMS: atom_id res chain seq x y z
N GLY A 1 -8.95 56.61 17.63
CA GLY A 1 -8.64 56.70 16.18
C GLY A 1 -7.28 56.11 15.96
N GLY A 2 -7.19 55.06 15.15
CA GLY A 2 -5.93 54.37 14.86
C GLY A 2 -6.15 52.90 14.51
N SER A 3 -6.38 52.61 13.23
CA SER A 3 -6.08 51.31 12.58
C SER A 3 -6.62 51.31 11.15
N SER A 4 -5.83 51.81 10.18
CA SER A 4 -6.16 51.65 8.76
C SER A 4 -4.92 51.72 7.86
N SER A 5 -3.82 51.03 8.20
CA SER A 5 -2.61 51.05 7.36
C SER A 5 -1.98 49.68 7.04
N SER A 6 -2.44 48.55 7.59
CA SER A 6 -1.84 47.24 7.28
C SER A 6 -2.45 46.49 6.08
N GLY A 7 -3.68 46.85 5.65
CA GLY A 7 -4.36 46.19 4.53
C GLY A 7 -3.84 46.59 3.13
N GLY A 8 -3.35 47.81 2.98
CA GLY A 8 -2.87 48.32 1.68
C GLY A 8 -1.55 47.71 1.22
N HIS A 9 -0.70 47.26 2.15
CA HIS A 9 0.62 46.70 1.84
C HIS A 9 0.57 45.22 1.42
N LEU A 10 -0.47 44.48 1.85
CA LEU A 10 -0.64 43.07 1.48
C LEU A 10 -1.24 42.93 0.06
N ILE A 11 -2.19 43.81 -0.28
CA ILE A 11 -2.86 43.82 -1.59
C ILE A 11 -1.88 44.20 -2.71
N THR A 12 -1.01 45.19 -2.46
CA THR A 12 0.03 45.59 -3.41
C THR A 12 1.10 44.52 -3.64
N THR A 13 1.38 43.68 -2.64
CA THR A 13 2.32 42.55 -2.78
C THR A 13 1.72 41.44 -3.66
N LEU A 14 0.45 41.06 -3.41
CA LEU A 14 -0.25 40.06 -4.20
C LEU A 14 -0.48 40.48 -5.67
N GLU A 15 -0.75 41.77 -5.91
CA GLU A 15 -0.88 42.31 -7.27
C GLU A 15 0.45 42.27 -8.03
N ASN A 16 1.57 42.52 -7.34
CA ASN A 16 2.90 42.42 -7.93
C ASN A 16 3.30 40.97 -8.23
N ASP A 17 2.98 40.04 -7.33
CA ASP A 17 3.24 38.60 -7.55
C ASP A 17 2.41 38.04 -8.70
N LEU A 18 1.13 38.44 -8.79
CA LEU A 18 0.26 38.06 -9.90
C LEU A 18 0.76 38.65 -11.24
N LYS A 19 1.30 39.87 -11.22
CA LYS A 19 1.89 40.50 -12.40
C LYS A 19 3.17 39.78 -12.85
N GLN A 20 4.03 39.36 -11.91
CA GLN A 20 5.21 38.57 -12.20
C GLN A 20 4.87 37.19 -12.78
N GLU A 21 3.87 36.50 -12.23
CA GLU A 21 3.46 35.20 -12.76
C GLU A 21 2.85 35.31 -14.17
N LYS A 22 2.04 36.34 -14.43
CA LYS A 22 1.55 36.60 -15.80
C LYS A 22 2.68 36.88 -16.80
N GLU A 23 3.73 37.57 -16.36
CA GLU A 23 4.89 37.85 -17.21
C GLU A 23 5.74 36.61 -17.46
N LYS A 24 5.86 35.70 -16.48
CA LYS A 24 6.49 34.38 -16.66
C LYS A 24 5.71 33.50 -17.63
N THR A 25 4.38 33.43 -17.49
CA THR A 25 3.53 32.65 -18.39
C THR A 25 3.65 33.16 -19.82
N LYS A 26 3.62 34.48 -20.02
CA LYS A 26 3.80 35.08 -21.34
C LYS A 26 5.16 34.75 -21.96
N LYS A 27 6.25 34.82 -21.18
CA LYS A 27 7.59 34.41 -21.65
C LYS A 27 7.64 32.93 -22.02
N LEU A 28 6.93 32.08 -21.29
CA LEU A 28 6.85 30.65 -21.57
C LEU A 28 6.09 30.39 -22.88
N GLU A 29 4.98 31.08 -23.09
CA GLU A 29 4.18 31.02 -24.33
C GLU A 29 4.98 31.53 -25.54
N GLU A 30 5.72 32.63 -25.40
CA GLU A 30 6.63 33.14 -26.43
C GLU A 30 7.77 32.16 -26.73
N THR A 31 8.31 31.48 -25.71
CA THR A 31 9.34 30.45 -25.87
C THR A 31 8.78 29.23 -26.62
N ILE A 32 7.57 28.78 -26.26
CA ILE A 32 6.88 27.66 -26.93
C ILE A 32 6.58 28.02 -28.39
N ALA A 33 6.07 29.23 -28.66
CA ALA A 33 5.81 29.71 -30.01
C ALA A 33 7.10 29.76 -30.85
N THR A 34 8.21 30.22 -30.26
CA THR A 34 9.52 30.25 -30.93
C THR A 34 10.03 28.84 -31.24
N LEU A 35 9.87 27.90 -30.32
CA LEU A 35 10.24 26.49 -30.51
C LEU A 35 9.39 25.81 -31.60
N MET A 36 8.08 26.10 -31.63
CA MET A 36 7.19 25.60 -32.68
C MET A 36 7.51 26.21 -34.05
N GLN A 37 7.91 27.48 -34.12
CA GLN A 37 8.36 28.12 -35.35
C GLN A 37 9.70 27.55 -35.84
N GLN A 38 10.62 27.23 -34.93
CA GLN A 38 11.88 26.55 -35.26
C GLN A 38 11.64 25.13 -35.78
N GLN A 39 10.64 24.42 -35.25
CA GLN A 39 10.20 23.12 -35.77
C GLN A 39 9.53 23.21 -37.15
N GLY A 40 8.72 24.25 -37.38
CA GLY A 40 8.07 24.51 -38.67
C GLY A 40 9.03 24.97 -39.76
N ALA A 41 10.07 25.74 -39.41
CA ALA A 41 11.13 26.14 -40.35
C ALA A 41 12.04 24.98 -40.73
N ALA A 42 12.30 24.03 -39.82
CA ALA A 42 13.08 22.82 -40.10
C ALA A 42 12.37 21.81 -41.03
N GLN A 43 11.06 21.93 -41.24
CA GLN A 43 10.29 21.03 -42.11
C GLN A 43 10.13 21.53 -43.56
N ASN A 44 10.40 22.81 -43.85
CA ASN A 44 10.27 23.38 -45.20
C ASN A 44 11.60 23.54 -45.95
N SER A 45 12.73 23.13 -45.35
CA SER A 45 14.05 23.18 -45.99
C SER A 45 14.89 21.96 -45.63
N ALA A 46 14.46 20.78 -46.05
CA ALA A 46 15.28 19.57 -46.16
C ALA A 46 14.55 18.48 -46.98
N ALA A 47 14.30 18.75 -48.26
CA ALA A 47 14.57 17.71 -49.24
C ALA A 47 16.09 17.75 -49.45
N GLU A 48 16.74 16.61 -49.22
CA GLU A 48 18.18 16.35 -49.32
C GLU A 48 19.02 16.62 -48.06
N THR A 49 19.63 15.52 -47.62
CA THR A 49 20.78 15.34 -46.70
C THR A 49 20.58 15.32 -45.17
N ASP A 50 20.86 14.11 -44.65
CA ASP A 50 21.37 13.69 -43.34
C ASP A 50 20.49 13.62 -42.08
N SER A 51 20.27 12.36 -41.70
CA SER A 51 19.70 11.83 -40.47
C SER A 51 20.63 11.97 -39.26
N SER A 52 20.54 13.06 -38.47
CA SER A 52 21.30 13.09 -37.20
C SER A 52 20.74 13.90 -36.01
N SER A 53 19.56 14.53 -36.05
CA SER A 53 19.16 15.47 -34.97
C SER A 53 18.16 14.95 -33.92
N SER A 54 17.53 13.78 -34.08
CA SER A 54 16.61 13.22 -33.05
C SER A 54 17.33 12.50 -31.90
N ASN A 55 18.64 12.25 -32.02
CA ASN A 55 19.44 11.56 -31.00
C ASN A 55 19.91 12.46 -29.85
N SER A 56 19.82 13.79 -30.00
CA SER A 56 20.41 14.78 -29.08
C SER A 56 19.75 14.79 -27.69
N PHE A 57 18.43 14.85 -27.61
CA PHE A 57 17.74 14.93 -26.31
C PHE A 57 17.79 13.61 -25.54
N GLN A 58 17.60 12.49 -26.24
CA GLN A 58 17.68 11.16 -25.63
C GLN A 58 19.10 10.83 -25.16
N GLN A 59 20.14 11.24 -25.91
CA GLN A 59 21.53 11.16 -25.43
C GLN A 59 21.80 12.10 -24.26
N GLN A 60 21.31 13.34 -24.28
CA GLN A 60 21.46 14.27 -23.15
C GLN A 60 20.78 13.74 -21.88
N LEU A 61 19.61 13.09 -22.00
CA LEU A 61 18.94 12.44 -20.88
C LEU A 61 19.75 11.25 -20.36
N LEU A 62 20.27 10.41 -21.27
CA LEU A 62 21.13 9.28 -20.93
C LEU A 62 22.44 9.71 -20.26
N GLU A 63 23.04 10.81 -20.73
CA GLU A 63 24.27 11.36 -20.20
C GLU A 63 24.05 12.03 -18.84
N SER A 64 22.94 12.76 -18.67
CA SER A 64 22.51 13.29 -17.38
C SER A 64 22.31 12.16 -16.36
N TYR A 65 21.63 11.09 -16.77
CA TYR A 65 21.41 9.90 -15.96
C TYR A 65 22.72 9.19 -15.59
N LYS A 66 23.63 8.98 -16.56
CA LYS A 66 24.97 8.41 -16.32
C LYS A 66 25.81 9.29 -15.39
N LYS A 67 25.74 10.61 -15.52
CA LYS A 67 26.44 11.57 -14.66
C LYS A 67 25.93 11.49 -13.22
N GLN A 68 24.62 11.37 -13.03
CA GLN A 68 24.00 11.21 -11.70
C GLN A 68 24.36 9.86 -11.06
N ILE A 69 24.42 8.78 -11.85
CA ILE A 69 24.93 7.47 -11.41
C ILE A 69 26.38 7.58 -10.93
N ASN A 70 27.26 8.21 -11.71
CA ASN A 70 28.68 8.33 -11.36
C ASN A 70 28.91 9.22 -10.13
N GLN A 71 28.07 10.25 -9.93
CA GLN A 71 28.10 11.07 -8.72
C GLN A 71 27.67 10.28 -7.47
N ASN A 72 26.67 9.41 -7.59
CA ASN A 72 26.23 8.54 -6.49
C ASN A 72 27.21 7.39 -6.20
N HIS A 73 28.00 6.94 -7.18
CA HIS A 73 29.03 5.90 -6.99
C HIS A 73 30.29 6.40 -6.29
N ASN A 74 30.58 7.71 -6.33
CA ASN A 74 31.75 8.30 -5.68
C ASN A 74 31.53 8.68 -4.20
N SER A 75 30.31 8.54 -3.67
CA SER A 75 30.08 8.68 -2.23
C SER A 75 30.53 7.40 -1.53
N LYS A 76 31.81 7.38 -1.12
CA LYS A 76 32.31 6.40 -0.16
C LYS A 76 31.58 6.63 1.18
N ASN A 77 30.94 5.58 1.71
CA ASN A 77 30.52 5.41 3.12
C ASN A 77 29.06 5.66 3.57
N LYS A 78 28.03 5.42 2.75
CA LYS A 78 26.72 4.98 3.30
C LYS A 78 26.07 3.94 2.39
N GLN A 79 26.01 2.69 2.86
CA GLN A 79 25.10 1.69 2.28
C GLN A 79 23.67 2.11 2.61
N ASP A 80 23.06 2.89 1.72
CA ASP A 80 21.65 3.26 1.82
C ASP A 80 20.79 2.00 1.62
N LEU A 81 19.64 1.90 2.30
CA LEU A 81 18.75 0.74 2.28
C LEU A 81 18.38 0.34 0.84
N CYS A 82 18.09 1.33 0.00
CA CYS A 82 17.79 1.12 -1.42
C CYS A 82 18.97 0.48 -2.17
N SER A 83 20.21 0.78 -1.77
CA SER A 83 21.40 0.18 -2.37
C SER A 83 21.72 -1.24 -1.86
N ILE A 84 21.18 -1.62 -0.70
CA ILE A 84 21.28 -2.97 -0.13
C ILE A 84 20.15 -3.86 -0.67
N LEU A 85 18.93 -3.32 -0.74
CA LEU A 85 17.72 -4.09 -1.07
C LEU A 85 17.41 -4.12 -2.56
N LEU A 86 17.75 -3.07 -3.30
CA LEU A 86 17.31 -2.92 -4.69
C LEU A 86 18.51 -3.01 -5.66
N PRO A 87 18.40 -3.80 -6.74
CA PRO A 87 19.42 -3.84 -7.78
C PRO A 87 19.59 -2.46 -8.44
N LYS A 88 20.77 -2.19 -9.01
CA LYS A 88 21.04 -0.95 -9.77
C LYS A 88 20.93 -1.20 -11.28
N PRO A 89 20.28 -0.31 -12.07
CA PRO A 89 19.57 0.90 -11.63
C PRO A 89 18.34 0.56 -10.79
N THR A 90 17.97 1.45 -9.83
CA THR A 90 16.86 1.21 -8.91
C THR A 90 15.60 0.84 -9.70
N PRO A 91 15.10 -0.41 -9.59
CA PRO A 91 13.94 -0.85 -10.34
C PRO A 91 12.72 -0.05 -9.89
N THR A 92 11.77 0.14 -10.81
CA THR A 92 10.42 0.50 -10.42
C THR A 92 9.83 -0.62 -9.55
N THR A 93 8.89 -0.31 -8.66
CA THR A 93 8.18 -1.33 -7.86
C THR A 93 7.61 -2.44 -8.76
N LEU A 94 7.15 -2.07 -9.96
CA LEU A 94 6.67 -3.00 -10.99
C LEU A 94 7.74 -3.95 -11.50
N SER A 95 8.93 -3.42 -11.82
CA SER A 95 10.06 -4.19 -12.31
C SER A 95 10.55 -5.16 -11.23
N LEU A 96 10.62 -4.68 -9.98
CA LEU A 96 10.97 -5.51 -8.82
C LEU A 96 9.96 -6.66 -8.66
N TRP A 97 8.66 -6.35 -8.65
CA TRP A 97 7.60 -7.35 -8.52
C TRP A 97 7.68 -8.40 -9.63
N SER A 98 7.75 -7.93 -10.89
CA SER A 98 7.79 -8.80 -12.07
C SER A 98 9.03 -9.70 -12.10
N HIS A 99 10.17 -9.20 -11.63
CA HIS A 99 11.41 -9.97 -11.56
C HIS A 99 11.35 -11.11 -10.53
N HIS A 100 10.54 -10.96 -9.49
CA HIS A 100 10.42 -11.90 -8.38
C HIS A 100 9.15 -12.76 -8.40
N MET A 101 8.44 -12.81 -9.53
CA MET A 101 7.19 -13.58 -9.67
C MET A 101 7.26 -15.04 -9.19
N PRO A 102 8.31 -15.83 -9.50
CA PRO A 102 8.42 -17.20 -8.97
C PRO A 102 8.53 -17.24 -7.44
N ASN A 103 9.29 -16.30 -6.86
CA ASN A 103 9.44 -16.20 -5.40
C ASN A 103 8.14 -15.77 -4.74
N ILE A 104 7.41 -14.83 -5.34
CA ILE A 104 6.10 -14.36 -4.86
C ILE A 104 5.08 -15.50 -4.88
N LEU A 105 4.99 -16.24 -5.99
CA LEU A 105 4.09 -17.39 -6.10
C LEU A 105 4.43 -18.45 -5.03
N ASN A 106 5.71 -18.76 -4.87
CA ASN A 106 6.17 -19.70 -3.86
C ASN A 106 5.90 -19.21 -2.42
N ALA A 107 6.09 -17.92 -2.15
CA ALA A 107 5.83 -17.32 -0.86
C ALA A 107 4.33 -17.29 -0.49
N THR A 108 3.45 -17.31 -1.50
CA THR A 108 1.99 -17.28 -1.33
C THR A 108 1.41 -18.64 -0.89
N LYS A 109 2.18 -19.73 -0.98
CA LYS A 109 1.77 -21.09 -0.57
C LYS A 109 1.21 -21.08 0.86
N HIS A 110 -0.05 -21.39 1.03
CA HIS A 110 -0.63 -21.53 2.37
C HIS A 110 0.00 -22.71 3.13
N TRP A 111 0.16 -22.63 4.46
CA TRP A 111 0.80 -23.69 5.25
C TRP A 111 0.09 -25.04 5.11
N SER A 112 -1.25 -25.04 5.02
CA SER A 112 -2.07 -26.23 4.83
C SER A 112 -1.97 -26.83 3.43
N ASP A 113 -1.26 -26.18 2.52
CA ASP A 113 -1.08 -26.59 1.13
C ASP A 113 0.40 -26.67 0.73
N ARG A 114 1.31 -26.74 1.70
CA ARG A 114 2.76 -26.75 1.44
C ARG A 114 3.25 -28.02 0.74
N GLU A 115 2.66 -29.17 1.06
CA GLU A 115 3.14 -30.46 0.55
C GLU A 115 2.68 -30.74 -0.88
N SER A 116 1.40 -30.46 -1.19
CA SER A 116 0.79 -30.76 -2.49
C SER A 116 0.62 -29.55 -3.41
N PHE A 117 0.67 -28.33 -2.87
CA PHE A 117 0.32 -27.07 -3.53
C PHE A 117 -0.90 -27.18 -4.47
N GLN A 118 -1.99 -27.76 -3.97
CA GLN A 118 -3.26 -27.97 -4.67
C GLN A 118 -3.83 -26.67 -5.26
N PHE A 119 -3.60 -25.54 -4.60
CA PHE A 119 -4.07 -24.23 -5.08
C PHE A 119 -3.06 -23.56 -6.02
N HIS A 120 -2.01 -24.24 -6.48
CA HIS A 120 -0.96 -23.66 -7.34
C HIS A 120 -1.55 -22.93 -8.55
N ASP A 121 -2.32 -23.63 -9.38
CA ASP A 121 -2.80 -23.08 -10.66
C ASP A 121 -3.80 -21.94 -10.43
N PHE A 122 -4.67 -22.08 -9.42
CA PHE A 122 -5.58 -21.02 -9.01
C PHE A 122 -4.81 -19.78 -8.53
N THR A 123 -3.78 -19.96 -7.70
CA THR A 123 -2.94 -18.87 -7.17
C THR A 123 -2.13 -18.22 -8.28
N ALA A 124 -1.56 -19.01 -9.19
CA ALA A 124 -0.80 -18.51 -10.34
C ALA A 124 -1.69 -17.69 -11.28
N LEU A 125 -2.92 -18.16 -11.52
CA LEU A 125 -3.89 -17.44 -12.35
C LEU A 125 -4.36 -16.14 -11.69
N LEU A 126 -4.66 -16.15 -10.38
CA LEU A 126 -4.93 -14.92 -9.62
C LEU A 126 -3.76 -13.95 -9.68
N LEU A 127 -2.54 -14.45 -9.52
CA LEU A 127 -1.33 -13.62 -9.56
C LEU A 127 -1.16 -13.01 -10.95
N HIS A 128 -1.43 -13.76 -12.01
CA HIS A 128 -1.44 -13.26 -13.38
C HIS A 128 -2.51 -12.18 -13.60
N PHE A 129 -3.71 -12.34 -13.02
CA PHE A 129 -4.76 -11.33 -13.17
C PHE A 129 -4.41 -10.04 -12.42
N VAL A 130 -3.95 -10.16 -11.17
CA VAL A 130 -3.71 -9.03 -10.27
C VAL A 130 -2.38 -8.33 -10.57
N SER A 131 -1.39 -9.03 -11.08
CA SER A 131 -0.09 -8.42 -11.41
C SER A 131 0.09 -8.20 -12.92
N PRO A 132 0.85 -7.18 -13.34
CA PRO A 132 1.53 -6.21 -12.48
C PRO A 132 0.80 -4.84 -12.46
N ASP A 133 -0.03 -4.54 -13.47
CA ASP A 133 -0.70 -3.23 -13.62
C ASP A 133 -1.77 -2.94 -12.57
N ARG A 134 -2.52 -3.96 -12.14
CA ARG A 134 -3.59 -3.76 -11.14
C ARG A 134 -3.05 -3.51 -9.75
N LEU A 135 -1.90 -4.10 -9.42
CA LEU A 135 -1.18 -3.75 -8.19
C LEU A 135 -0.76 -2.29 -8.19
N GLN A 136 -0.34 -1.70 -9.31
CA GLN A 136 -0.07 -0.26 -9.34
C GLN A 136 -1.33 0.57 -9.08
N ARG A 137 -2.47 0.12 -9.61
CA ARG A 137 -3.76 0.75 -9.34
C ARG A 137 -4.18 0.64 -7.88
N SER A 138 -3.61 -0.25 -7.07
CA SER A 138 -3.98 -0.35 -5.66
C SER A 138 -3.39 0.78 -4.82
N VAL A 139 -2.23 1.31 -5.19
CA VAL A 139 -1.58 2.41 -4.46
C VAL A 139 -2.28 3.72 -4.82
N LYS A 140 -2.93 4.35 -3.84
CA LYS A 140 -3.70 5.60 -4.04
C LYS A 140 -2.95 6.83 -3.59
N THR A 141 -2.43 6.78 -2.37
CA THR A 141 -1.59 7.83 -1.82
C THR A 141 -0.43 7.23 -1.06
N LEU A 142 0.72 7.86 -1.17
CA LEU A 142 1.86 7.59 -0.32
C LEU A 142 1.79 8.51 0.91
N PRO A 143 2.29 8.07 2.08
CA PRO A 143 2.48 8.97 3.22
C PRO A 143 3.33 10.18 2.81
N LEU A 144 2.89 11.37 3.20
CA LEU A 144 3.64 12.62 2.94
C LEU A 144 4.67 12.89 4.04
N ASP A 145 4.41 12.41 5.27
CA ASP A 145 5.39 12.43 6.35
C ASP A 145 6.34 11.23 6.23
N TRP A 146 7.61 11.54 5.92
CA TRP A 146 8.67 10.55 5.80
C TRP A 146 9.23 10.08 7.15
N THR A 147 8.93 10.78 8.25
CA THR A 147 9.44 10.44 9.59
C THR A 147 9.02 9.03 10.04
N PRO A 148 7.73 8.64 10.01
CA PRO A 148 7.33 7.29 10.37
C PRO A 148 7.80 6.23 9.36
N VAL A 149 8.00 6.60 8.09
CA VAL A 149 8.58 5.74 7.05
C VAL A 149 10.02 5.41 7.40
N GLU A 150 10.86 6.43 7.61
CA GLU A 150 12.27 6.28 7.97
C GLU A 150 12.42 5.47 9.27
N ARG A 151 11.61 5.77 10.29
CA ARG A 151 11.62 5.01 11.55
C ARG A 151 11.30 3.53 11.34
N SER A 152 10.32 3.22 10.50
CA SER A 152 9.94 1.84 10.19
C SER A 152 11.05 1.10 9.44
N LEU A 153 11.62 1.76 8.43
CA LEU A 153 12.75 1.23 7.65
C LEU A 153 13.98 0.98 8.54
N ASN A 154 14.28 1.88 9.48
CA ASN A 154 15.38 1.70 10.44
C ASN A 154 15.21 0.47 11.34
N VAL A 155 13.97 0.16 11.76
CA VAL A 155 13.69 -1.05 12.55
C VAL A 155 13.95 -2.31 11.71
N ILE A 156 13.40 -2.35 10.49
CA ILE A 156 13.61 -3.46 9.56
C ILE A 156 15.10 -3.64 9.26
N GLN A 157 15.81 -2.57 8.92
CA GLN A 157 17.22 -2.62 8.52
C GLN A 157 18.11 -3.20 9.62
N ARG A 158 17.93 -2.72 10.87
CA ARG A 158 18.71 -3.22 12.02
C ARG A 158 18.48 -4.70 12.23
N ARG A 159 17.22 -5.14 12.20
CA ARG A 159 16.87 -6.55 12.39
C ARG A 159 17.36 -7.42 11.24
N LEU A 160 17.17 -6.97 10.00
CA LEU A 160 17.63 -7.67 8.80
C LEU A 160 19.14 -7.87 8.82
N HIS A 161 19.91 -6.82 9.12
CA HIS A 161 21.36 -6.90 9.20
C HIS A 161 21.84 -7.88 10.27
N PHE A 162 21.19 -7.88 11.45
CA PHE A 162 21.46 -8.86 12.50
C PHE A 162 21.21 -10.30 12.01
N ILE A 163 20.02 -10.57 11.47
CA ILE A 163 19.64 -11.92 11.02
C ILE A 163 20.58 -12.40 9.91
N GLN A 164 20.89 -11.56 8.93
CA GLN A 164 21.81 -11.91 7.84
C GLN A 164 23.22 -12.24 8.37
N SER A 165 23.71 -11.48 9.35
CA SER A 165 25.01 -11.72 9.97
C SER A 165 25.04 -13.06 10.73
N GLU A 166 23.96 -13.37 11.46
CA GLU A 166 23.82 -14.64 12.17
C GLU A 166 23.66 -15.84 11.23
N MET A 167 22.93 -15.67 10.13
CA MET A 167 22.84 -16.67 9.07
C MET A 167 24.21 -16.96 8.46
N GLU A 168 24.99 -15.92 8.15
CA GLU A 168 26.33 -16.08 7.61
C GLU A 168 27.26 -16.78 8.59
N ARG A 169 27.21 -16.40 9.88
CA ARG A 169 27.93 -17.09 10.95
C ARG A 169 27.55 -18.58 11.03
N TYR A 170 26.25 -18.89 10.94
CA TYR A 170 25.77 -20.27 10.92
C TYR A 170 26.30 -21.03 9.71
N ARG A 171 26.29 -20.44 8.50
CA ARG A 171 26.83 -21.07 7.29
C ARG A 171 28.30 -21.40 7.45
N GLN A 172 29.10 -20.46 7.96
CA GLN A 172 30.53 -20.65 8.20
C GLN A 172 30.80 -21.77 9.19
N MET A 173 30.05 -21.82 10.30
CA MET A 173 30.18 -22.86 11.33
C MET A 173 29.80 -24.26 10.84
N ASN A 174 28.88 -24.36 9.86
CA ASN A 174 28.38 -25.63 9.34
C ASN A 174 28.89 -25.95 7.93
N HIS A 175 29.89 -25.20 7.43
CA HIS A 175 30.49 -25.37 6.11
C HIS A 175 29.48 -25.35 4.94
N LEU A 176 28.42 -24.53 5.06
CA LEU A 176 27.41 -24.34 4.03
C LEU A 176 27.86 -23.31 2.98
N GLN A 177 27.41 -23.48 1.75
CA GLN A 177 27.62 -22.51 0.68
C GLN A 177 26.75 -21.26 0.89
N PRO A 178 27.12 -20.09 0.31
CA PRO A 178 26.37 -18.84 0.49
C PRO A 178 24.88 -18.91 0.10
N LYS A 179 24.52 -19.81 -0.82
CA LYS A 179 23.16 -19.99 -1.32
C LYS A 179 22.40 -21.14 -0.67
N ASP A 180 23.04 -21.88 0.23
CA ASP A 180 22.38 -22.99 0.90
C ASP A 180 21.33 -22.45 1.87
N ASP A 181 20.20 -23.14 1.90
CA ASP A 181 19.10 -22.84 2.80
C ASP A 181 19.51 -23.13 4.25
N ILE A 182 19.10 -22.23 5.15
CA ILE A 182 19.28 -22.42 6.58
C ILE A 182 18.17 -23.35 7.07
N PRO A 183 18.48 -24.46 7.79
CA PRO A 183 17.46 -25.34 8.35
C PRO A 183 16.46 -24.57 9.22
N LEU A 184 15.18 -24.96 9.17
CA LEU A 184 14.08 -24.25 9.85
C LEU A 184 14.34 -24.06 11.35
N GLU A 185 14.88 -25.06 12.04
CA GLU A 185 15.22 -24.99 13.46
C GLU A 185 16.35 -23.99 13.77
N ALA A 186 17.32 -23.85 12.86
CA ALA A 186 18.37 -22.85 13.00
C ALA A 186 17.81 -21.45 12.74
N MET A 187 16.95 -21.29 11.73
CA MET A 187 16.27 -20.02 11.44
C MET A 187 15.41 -19.56 12.62
N LYS A 188 14.66 -20.48 13.23
CA LYS A 188 13.87 -20.21 14.43
C LYS A 188 14.73 -19.68 15.57
N LYS A 189 15.86 -20.34 15.86
CA LYS A 189 16.81 -19.89 16.90
C LYS A 189 17.37 -18.50 16.62
N ILE A 190 17.69 -18.18 15.36
CA ILE A 190 18.19 -16.85 14.97
C ILE A 190 17.09 -15.79 15.16
N ASN A 191 15.85 -16.09 14.76
CA ASN A 191 14.73 -15.17 14.90
C ASN A 191 14.34 -14.88 16.35
N GLU A 192 14.46 -15.89 17.22
CA GLU A 192 14.12 -15.87 18.65
C GLU A 192 15.29 -15.44 19.57
N ASP A 193 16.47 -15.10 19.02
CA ASP A 193 17.61 -14.66 19.81
C ASP A 193 17.23 -13.41 20.65
N PRO A 194 17.39 -13.43 21.98
CA PRO A 194 17.09 -12.28 22.85
C PRO A 194 17.87 -11.00 22.50
N LYS A 195 19.00 -11.12 21.79
CA LYS A 195 19.81 -9.99 21.32
C LYS A 195 19.35 -9.46 19.96
N ALA A 196 18.47 -10.16 19.26
CA ALA A 196 17.96 -9.72 17.97
C ALA A 196 17.23 -8.37 18.14
N PRO A 197 17.51 -7.37 17.29
CA PRO A 197 16.72 -6.15 17.26
C PRO A 197 15.23 -6.46 17.09
N ARG A 198 14.35 -5.68 17.72
CA ARG A 198 12.91 -5.92 17.68
C ARG A 198 12.37 -5.96 16.25
N LYS A 199 11.26 -6.70 16.08
CA LYS A 199 10.46 -6.68 14.85
C LYS A 199 9.76 -5.33 14.69
N LEU A 200 9.42 -4.98 13.45
CA LEU A 200 8.53 -3.86 13.15
C LEU A 200 7.11 -4.24 13.56
N ASN A 201 6.45 -3.46 14.42
CA ASN A 201 5.09 -3.75 14.86
C ASN A 201 4.09 -3.20 13.86
N LEU A 202 3.36 -4.10 13.21
CA LEU A 202 2.26 -3.77 12.30
C LEU A 202 0.95 -4.16 12.97
N LEU A 203 0.07 -3.19 13.24
CA LEU A 203 -1.28 -3.44 13.72
C LEU A 203 -2.27 -3.25 12.58
N ILE A 204 -3.11 -4.24 12.36
CA ILE A 204 -4.25 -4.16 11.44
C ILE A 204 -5.52 -4.13 12.29
N MET A 205 -6.29 -3.05 12.18
CA MET A 205 -7.62 -2.95 12.77
C MET A 205 -8.65 -3.04 11.66
N GLY A 206 -9.61 -3.95 11.77
CA GLY A 206 -10.58 -4.13 10.70
C GLY A 206 -11.83 -4.91 11.08
N GLY A 207 -12.71 -5.06 10.10
CA GLY A 207 -14.00 -5.68 10.34
C GLY A 207 -14.05 -7.18 10.02
N SER A 208 -15.20 -7.62 9.50
CA SER A 208 -15.45 -9.04 9.20
C SER A 208 -14.56 -9.61 8.09
N VAL A 209 -14.20 -8.80 7.09
CA VAL A 209 -13.25 -9.17 6.03
C VAL A 209 -11.87 -9.41 6.62
N THR A 210 -11.38 -8.51 7.48
CA THR A 210 -10.11 -8.70 8.21
C THR A 210 -10.15 -9.93 9.13
N MET A 211 -11.32 -10.26 9.71
CA MET A 211 -11.54 -11.49 10.49
C MET A 211 -11.63 -12.76 9.61
N GLY A 212 -11.60 -12.65 8.29
CA GLY A 212 -11.61 -13.78 7.35
C GLY A 212 -12.97 -14.47 7.19
N VAL A 213 -14.11 -13.78 7.35
CA VAL A 213 -15.41 -14.41 7.00
C VAL A 213 -15.32 -14.90 5.54
N VAL A 214 -15.69 -16.17 5.30
CA VAL A 214 -15.75 -16.80 3.96
C VAL A 214 -14.39 -17.06 3.28
N CYS A 215 -13.26 -16.81 3.94
CA CYS A 215 -11.93 -17.02 3.36
C CYS A 215 -11.57 -18.48 2.98
N HIS A 216 -12.40 -19.44 3.37
CA HIS A 216 -12.23 -20.86 3.09
C HIS A 216 -12.89 -21.30 1.78
N ILE A 217 -13.85 -20.52 1.26
CA ILE A 217 -14.54 -20.87 0.01
C ILE A 217 -13.59 -20.61 -1.16
N ASN A 218 -13.43 -21.60 -2.03
CA ASN A 218 -12.53 -21.54 -3.18
C ASN A 218 -13.07 -22.41 -4.34
N PRO A 219 -12.63 -22.16 -5.58
CA PRO A 219 -13.10 -22.88 -6.77
C PRO A 219 -12.42 -24.23 -7.01
N VAL A 220 -11.37 -24.58 -6.24
CA VAL A 220 -10.55 -25.78 -6.48
C VAL A 220 -11.10 -26.98 -5.70
N ASN A 221 -11.38 -26.81 -4.40
CA ASN A 221 -11.89 -27.86 -3.54
C ASN A 221 -12.90 -27.33 -2.51
N ALA A 222 -13.76 -28.20 -1.99
CA ALA A 222 -14.76 -27.84 -0.98
C ALA A 222 -14.17 -27.63 0.44
N LYS A 223 -12.83 -27.69 0.60
CA LYS A 223 -12.14 -27.61 1.88
C LYS A 223 -11.05 -26.54 1.85
N GLY A 224 -11.37 -25.34 2.34
CA GLY A 224 -10.39 -24.30 2.56
C GLY A 224 -9.65 -24.42 3.90
N PRO A 225 -8.63 -23.57 4.13
CA PRO A 225 -8.02 -23.40 5.43
C PRO A 225 -9.07 -22.92 6.45
N ASN A 226 -8.75 -23.09 7.73
CA ASN A 226 -9.61 -22.52 8.76
C ASN A 226 -9.71 -20.99 8.59
N ARG A 227 -10.75 -20.42 9.18
CA ARG A 227 -11.10 -19.01 9.03
C ARG A 227 -9.98 -18.03 9.38
N ARG A 228 -9.20 -18.33 10.43
CA ARG A 228 -8.15 -17.43 10.91
C ARG A 228 -6.93 -17.46 9.98
N ASP A 229 -6.53 -18.64 9.55
CA ASP A 229 -5.35 -18.82 8.72
C ASP A 229 -5.59 -18.44 7.26
N GLY A 230 -6.84 -18.61 6.79
CA GLY A 230 -7.25 -18.18 5.46
C GLY A 230 -7.46 -16.68 5.31
N ALA A 231 -7.56 -15.94 6.42
CA ALA A 231 -7.75 -14.49 6.41
C ALA A 231 -6.55 -13.77 5.79
N TRP A 232 -6.79 -12.64 5.14
CA TRP A 232 -5.74 -11.89 4.45
C TRP A 232 -4.60 -11.41 5.37
N PRO A 233 -4.81 -11.03 6.66
CA PRO A 233 -3.70 -10.64 7.54
C PRO A 233 -2.79 -11.82 7.89
N ALA A 234 -3.38 -13.01 8.13
CA ALA A 234 -2.61 -14.22 8.39
C ALA A 234 -1.82 -14.66 7.16
N ARG A 235 -2.43 -14.58 5.97
CA ARG A 235 -1.76 -14.80 4.69
C ARG A 235 -0.63 -13.80 4.46
N LEU A 236 -0.85 -12.52 4.74
CA LEU A 236 0.18 -11.48 4.64
C LEU A 236 1.37 -11.79 5.54
N ASN A 237 1.14 -12.15 6.81
CA ASN A 237 2.20 -12.53 7.73
C ASN A 237 3.04 -13.71 7.18
N HIS A 238 2.36 -14.76 6.72
CA HIS A 238 3.01 -15.93 6.16
C HIS A 238 3.77 -15.62 4.86
N PHE A 239 3.15 -14.83 3.98
CA PHE A 239 3.71 -14.37 2.72
C PHE A 239 5.01 -13.59 2.96
N LEU A 240 5.00 -12.60 3.86
CA LEU A 240 6.17 -11.79 4.16
C LEU A 240 7.33 -12.63 4.71
N ILE A 241 7.05 -13.55 5.64
CA ILE A 241 8.09 -14.45 6.19
C ILE A 241 8.72 -15.29 5.08
N ASN A 242 7.94 -15.89 4.19
CA ASN A 242 8.48 -16.72 3.10
C ASN A 242 9.18 -15.88 2.02
N LEU A 243 8.65 -14.69 1.70
CA LEU A 243 9.24 -13.76 0.75
C LEU A 243 10.65 -13.35 1.20
N PHE A 244 10.85 -13.20 2.50
CA PHE A 244 12.14 -12.95 3.13
C PHE A 244 12.84 -14.23 3.61
N HIS A 245 12.60 -15.38 2.96
CA HIS A 245 13.31 -16.65 3.21
C HIS A 245 13.36 -17.09 4.68
N GLY A 246 12.27 -16.89 5.42
CA GLY A 246 12.14 -17.25 6.83
C GLY A 246 12.63 -16.19 7.82
N MET A 247 13.12 -15.04 7.34
CA MET A 247 13.51 -13.92 8.21
C MET A 247 12.24 -13.23 8.75
N GLU A 248 12.02 -13.29 10.06
CA GLU A 248 10.84 -12.70 10.68
C GLU A 248 11.08 -11.22 10.98
N LEU A 249 10.86 -10.33 10.00
CA LEU A 249 11.16 -8.89 10.13
C LEU A 249 10.02 -8.08 10.77
N ILE A 250 8.78 -8.55 10.62
CA ILE A 250 7.55 -7.85 11.01
C ILE A 250 6.81 -8.68 12.06
N ASN A 251 6.28 -8.02 13.07
CA ASN A 251 5.35 -8.56 14.04
C ASN A 251 3.95 -8.04 13.67
N LEU A 252 3.18 -8.85 12.96
CA LEU A 252 1.84 -8.51 12.53
C LEU A 252 0.84 -8.90 13.62
N GLN A 253 0.08 -7.92 14.08
CA GLN A 253 -1.01 -8.06 15.03
C GLN A 253 -2.32 -7.67 14.34
N THR A 254 -3.40 -8.39 14.66
CA THR A 254 -4.71 -8.12 14.07
C THR A 254 -5.75 -7.95 15.16
N MET A 255 -6.48 -6.85 15.10
CA MET A 255 -7.69 -6.62 15.88
C MET A 255 -8.86 -6.54 14.92
N ALA A 256 -9.54 -7.68 14.76
CA ALA A 256 -10.67 -7.80 13.85
C ALA A 256 -11.94 -8.15 14.61
N LEU A 257 -12.97 -7.33 14.43
CA LEU A 257 -14.29 -7.55 15.02
C LEU A 257 -15.36 -7.46 13.92
N GLY A 258 -16.12 -8.54 13.73
CA GLY A 258 -17.13 -8.60 12.68
C GLY A 258 -18.33 -7.71 13.01
N GLY A 259 -18.87 -7.03 12.01
CA GLY A 259 -20.04 -6.16 12.17
C GLY A 259 -19.73 -4.81 12.82
N THR A 260 -18.46 -4.48 13.05
CA THR A 260 -18.02 -3.18 13.55
C THR A 260 -17.30 -2.38 12.48
N ASN A 261 -17.26 -1.08 12.65
CA ASN A 261 -16.75 -0.10 11.70
C ASN A 261 -15.64 0.77 12.35
N THR A 262 -15.18 1.82 11.67
CA THR A 262 -14.11 2.69 12.19
C THR A 262 -14.45 3.33 13.54
N GLU A 263 -15.73 3.51 13.91
CA GLU A 263 -16.15 4.08 15.21
C GLU A 263 -15.72 3.19 16.39
N THR A 264 -15.72 1.87 16.17
CA THR A 264 -15.21 0.92 17.15
C THR A 264 -13.70 1.04 17.29
N ALA A 265 -12.97 1.26 16.19
CA ALA A 265 -11.52 1.46 16.24
C ALA A 265 -11.13 2.73 17.00
N ILE A 266 -11.90 3.83 16.83
CA ILE A 266 -11.75 5.06 17.62
C ILE A 266 -11.90 4.75 19.11
N THR A 267 -12.98 4.06 19.47
CA THR A 267 -13.25 3.68 20.86
C THR A 267 -12.13 2.82 21.44
N MET A 268 -11.69 1.79 20.71
CA MET A 268 -10.60 0.91 21.14
C MET A 268 -9.29 1.68 21.34
N TRP A 269 -8.98 2.62 20.45
CA TRP A 269 -7.78 3.43 20.55
C TRP A 269 -7.87 4.42 21.70
N ASP A 270 -9.00 5.10 21.90
CA ASP A 270 -9.17 6.13 22.92
C ASP A 270 -9.13 5.55 24.34
N TYR A 271 -9.84 4.44 24.56
CA TYR A 271 -9.86 3.75 25.85
C TYR A 271 -8.70 2.76 26.05
N SER A 272 -7.73 2.72 25.12
CA SER A 272 -6.57 1.81 25.16
C SER A 272 -7.00 0.35 25.36
N LEU A 273 -8.07 -0.08 24.69
CA LEU A 273 -8.64 -1.44 24.78
C LEU A 273 -7.88 -2.46 23.92
N LEU A 274 -6.67 -2.12 23.47
CA LEU A 274 -5.76 -3.09 22.86
C LEU A 274 -5.41 -4.14 23.93
N ALA A 275 -5.38 -5.42 23.55
CA ALA A 275 -4.98 -6.47 24.47
C ALA A 275 -3.55 -6.19 24.98
N GLY A 276 -3.27 -6.52 26.25
CA GLY A 276 -2.01 -6.12 26.91
C GLY A 276 -0.74 -6.69 26.27
N ASP A 277 -0.88 -7.70 25.42
CA ASP A 277 0.16 -8.34 24.62
C ASP A 277 0.39 -7.67 23.25
N ILE A 278 -0.49 -6.75 22.83
CA ILE A 278 -0.32 -5.99 21.58
C ILE A 278 0.62 -4.81 21.83
N PRO A 279 1.84 -4.81 21.29
CA PRO A 279 2.75 -3.69 21.45
C PRO A 279 2.27 -2.46 20.68
N TYR A 280 2.72 -1.27 21.09
CA TYR A 280 2.42 -0.04 20.36
C TYR A 280 2.91 -0.17 18.90
N PRO A 281 2.06 0.15 17.90
CA PRO A 281 2.39 -0.07 16.49
C PRO A 281 3.40 0.95 15.97
N ASP A 282 4.27 0.49 15.06
CA ASP A 282 5.03 1.39 14.18
C ASP A 282 4.19 1.77 12.96
N ILE A 283 3.36 0.82 12.48
CA ILE A 283 2.41 0.97 11.37
C ILE A 283 1.03 0.55 11.85
N LEU A 284 0.01 1.36 11.54
CA LEU A 284 -1.40 1.05 11.75
C LEU A 284 -2.12 1.02 10.41
N ILE A 285 -2.80 -0.08 10.11
CA ILE A 285 -3.70 -0.20 8.96
C ILE A 285 -5.15 -0.16 9.46
N ASN A 286 -5.93 0.79 8.97
CA ASN A 286 -7.39 0.78 9.09
C ASN A 286 -7.97 0.02 7.88
N ALA A 287 -8.60 -1.12 8.15
CA ALA A 287 -9.24 -2.01 7.16
C ALA A 287 -10.73 -2.22 7.51
N TYR A 288 -11.45 -1.09 7.65
CA TYR A 288 -12.89 -1.07 7.95
C TYR A 288 -13.76 -0.62 6.78
N ALA A 289 -13.19 -0.34 5.60
CA ALA A 289 -13.95 0.22 4.47
C ALA A 289 -15.22 -0.57 4.16
N THR A 290 -15.16 -1.91 4.19
CA THR A 290 -16.34 -2.75 3.97
C THR A 290 -17.46 -2.52 5.00
N ASN A 291 -17.10 -2.35 6.27
CA ASN A 291 -18.06 -2.12 7.33
C ASN A 291 -18.51 -0.65 7.40
N ASP A 292 -17.64 0.29 7.09
CA ASP A 292 -17.96 1.71 6.98
C ASP A 292 -18.96 1.95 5.82
N MET A 293 -18.85 1.18 4.74
CA MET A 293 -19.75 1.20 3.58
C MET A 293 -20.96 0.27 3.70
N HIS A 294 -21.10 -0.46 4.81
CA HIS A 294 -22.15 -1.45 4.98
C HIS A 294 -23.55 -0.81 5.08
N TRP A 295 -24.58 -1.55 4.67
CA TRP A 295 -25.98 -1.11 4.77
C TRP A 295 -26.35 -0.55 6.16
N ASN A 296 -25.89 -1.20 7.24
CA ASN A 296 -26.16 -0.73 8.61
C ASN A 296 -25.54 0.65 8.88
N SER A 297 -24.32 0.91 8.41
CA SER A 297 -23.68 2.22 8.55
C SER A 297 -24.45 3.32 7.79
N MET A 298 -25.06 2.96 6.66
CA MET A 298 -25.98 3.85 5.94
C MET A 298 -27.26 4.12 6.74
N GLN A 299 -27.86 3.10 7.37
CA GLN A 299 -29.04 3.29 8.23
C GLN A 299 -28.72 4.18 9.44
N ASP A 300 -27.55 4.00 10.06
CA ASP A 300 -27.09 4.83 11.17
C ASP A 300 -26.86 6.29 10.74
N ALA A 301 -26.33 6.51 9.53
CA ALA A 301 -26.21 7.85 8.95
C ALA A 301 -27.58 8.51 8.75
N ILE A 302 -28.55 7.79 8.18
CA ILE A 302 -29.92 8.28 8.01
C ILE A 302 -30.56 8.62 9.36
N ALA A 303 -30.39 7.77 10.38
CA ALA A 303 -30.90 8.01 11.73
C ALA A 303 -30.29 9.27 12.38
N ARG A 304 -29.06 9.62 12.00
CA ARG A 304 -28.35 10.85 12.42
C ARG A 304 -28.63 12.05 11.51
N ASN A 305 -29.56 11.95 10.57
CA ASN A 305 -29.92 12.98 9.58
C ASN A 305 -28.71 13.50 8.76
N GLN A 306 -27.85 12.58 8.34
CA GLN A 306 -26.66 12.86 7.52
C GLN A 306 -26.58 11.87 6.35
N THR A 307 -25.86 12.22 5.29
CA THR A 307 -25.53 11.27 4.21
C THR A 307 -24.45 10.29 4.67
N LEU A 308 -24.29 9.18 3.95
CA LEU A 308 -23.22 8.22 4.22
C LEU A 308 -21.84 8.89 4.07
N GLU A 309 -21.65 9.69 3.02
CA GLU A 309 -20.40 10.44 2.77
C GLU A 309 -20.05 11.39 3.91
N GLN A 310 -21.04 12.12 4.44
CA GLN A 310 -20.84 13.00 5.59
C GLN A 310 -20.42 12.21 6.83
N SER A 311 -21.03 11.05 7.06
CA SER A 311 -20.67 10.14 8.13
C SER A 311 -19.24 9.64 7.99
N LEU A 312 -18.87 9.13 6.80
CA LEU A 312 -17.54 8.62 6.48
C LEU A 312 -16.46 9.69 6.66
N TYR A 313 -16.72 10.91 6.19
CA TYR A 313 -15.82 12.05 6.33
C TYR A 313 -15.55 12.35 7.80
N LYS A 314 -16.61 12.50 8.59
CA LYS A 314 -16.50 12.78 10.03
C LYS A 314 -15.74 11.67 10.76
N LEU A 315 -16.10 10.42 10.48
CA LEU A 315 -15.54 9.24 11.12
C LEU A 315 -14.04 9.07 10.80
N SER A 316 -13.68 9.20 9.53
CA SER A 316 -12.29 9.09 9.08
C SER A 316 -11.44 10.21 9.69
N GLN A 317 -11.94 11.45 9.67
CA GLN A 317 -11.25 12.58 10.27
C GLN A 317 -11.02 12.38 11.78
N GLU A 318 -12.02 11.90 12.50
CA GLU A 318 -11.93 11.64 13.94
C GLU A 318 -10.89 10.56 14.24
N PHE A 319 -10.92 9.44 13.53
CA PHE A 319 -9.94 8.37 13.69
C PHE A 319 -8.52 8.83 13.40
N ILE A 320 -8.30 9.54 12.29
CA ILE A 320 -6.97 10.06 11.93
C ILE A 320 -6.45 10.98 13.03
N ARG A 321 -7.27 11.92 13.51
CA ARG A 321 -6.86 12.82 14.60
C ARG A 321 -6.55 12.07 15.88
N MET A 322 -7.34 11.06 16.22
CA MET A 322 -7.15 10.23 17.41
C MET A 322 -5.82 9.47 17.39
N VAL A 323 -5.47 8.88 16.24
CA VAL A 323 -4.23 8.11 16.04
C VAL A 323 -3.01 9.02 15.96
N MET A 324 -3.14 10.12 15.22
CA MET A 324 -2.01 11.01 14.91
C MET A 324 -1.70 11.99 16.03
N THR A 325 -2.60 12.20 16.99
CA THR A 325 -2.36 13.06 18.15
C THR A 325 -1.67 12.26 19.26
N PRO A 326 -0.44 12.61 19.65
CA PRO A 326 0.22 11.94 20.77
C PRO A 326 -0.59 12.13 22.07
N LYS A 327 -0.97 11.03 22.72
CA LYS A 327 -1.59 11.10 24.06
C LYS A 327 -0.56 11.65 25.04
N LYS A 328 -0.93 12.69 25.82
CA LYS A 328 -0.03 13.37 26.79
C LYS A 328 0.67 12.42 27.78
N SER A 329 0.07 11.26 28.07
CA SER A 329 0.59 10.23 28.96
C SER A 329 1.57 9.25 28.31
N CYS A 330 1.66 9.21 26.97
CA CYS A 330 2.48 8.27 26.22
C CYS A 330 3.57 9.00 25.43
N ARG A 331 4.83 8.57 25.58
CA ARG A 331 5.97 9.11 24.80
C ARG A 331 6.13 8.46 23.41
N HIS A 332 5.10 7.77 22.93
CA HIS A 332 5.18 7.08 21.65
C HIS A 332 4.92 8.07 20.51
N ALA A 333 5.80 8.05 19.50
CA ALA A 333 5.58 8.80 18.28
C ALA A 333 4.38 8.20 17.53
N PRO A 334 3.57 9.01 16.82
CA PRO A 334 2.45 8.51 16.02
C PRO A 334 2.89 7.43 15.02
N PRO A 335 2.10 6.36 14.82
CA PRO A 335 2.41 5.32 13.85
C PRO A 335 2.28 5.86 12.42
N MET A 336 2.88 5.17 11.45
CA MET A 336 2.51 5.35 10.05
C MET A 336 1.06 4.86 9.89
N LEU A 337 0.15 5.75 9.51
CA LEU A 337 -1.25 5.39 9.27
C LEU A 337 -1.47 5.10 7.78
N LEU A 338 -2.01 3.91 7.51
CA LEU A 338 -2.45 3.48 6.19
C LEU A 338 -3.95 3.15 6.24
N TYR A 339 -4.70 3.59 5.25
CA TYR A 339 -6.06 3.09 5.02
C TYR A 339 -6.06 2.03 3.94
N LEU A 340 -6.78 0.94 4.19
CA LEU A 340 -7.05 -0.10 3.22
C LEU A 340 -8.53 -0.05 2.84
N ASP A 341 -8.78 0.33 1.59
CA ASP A 341 -10.08 0.18 0.96
C ASP A 341 -10.26 -1.28 0.51
N ASP A 342 -10.85 -2.07 1.41
CA ASP A 342 -11.26 -3.46 1.20
C ASP A 342 -12.72 -3.58 0.70
N TYR A 343 -13.42 -2.47 0.46
CA TYR A 343 -14.82 -2.51 0.07
C TYR A 343 -15.00 -2.84 -1.41
N LEU A 344 -15.40 -4.09 -1.64
CA LEU A 344 -15.86 -4.57 -2.94
C LEU A 344 -17.18 -5.32 -2.77
N GLY A 345 -18.19 -4.59 -2.31
CA GLY A 345 -19.55 -5.11 -2.09
C GLY A 345 -20.56 -4.52 -3.06
N ASN A 346 -21.74 -5.15 -3.09
CA ASN A 346 -22.86 -4.71 -3.92
C ASN A 346 -24.03 -4.12 -3.11
N GLU A 347 -23.77 -3.66 -1.89
CA GLU A 347 -24.83 -3.12 -1.02
C GLU A 347 -25.27 -1.71 -1.42
N GLN A 348 -24.42 -1.00 -2.14
CA GLN A 348 -24.74 0.30 -2.72
C GLN A 348 -25.18 0.12 -4.16
N ASN A 349 -26.30 0.75 -4.54
CA ASN A 349 -26.95 0.53 -5.83
C ASN A 349 -26.34 1.32 -6.99
N GLU A 350 -25.47 2.29 -6.69
CA GLU A 350 -24.83 3.16 -7.69
C GLU A 350 -23.32 3.07 -7.59
N VAL A 351 -22.66 3.03 -8.76
CA VAL A 351 -21.19 2.97 -8.85
C VAL A 351 -20.57 4.13 -8.08
N LEU A 352 -21.11 5.35 -8.20
CA LEU A 352 -20.59 6.52 -7.48
C LEU A 352 -20.63 6.32 -5.96
N THR A 353 -21.74 5.79 -5.43
CA THR A 353 -21.87 5.50 -4.00
C THR A 353 -20.89 4.44 -3.54
N THR A 354 -20.58 3.42 -4.36
CA THR A 354 -19.54 2.43 -4.02
C THR A 354 -18.14 3.06 -3.89
N LEU A 355 -17.91 4.25 -4.45
CA LEU A 355 -16.64 4.97 -4.38
C LEU A 355 -16.55 5.93 -3.19
N ALA A 356 -17.63 6.14 -2.43
CA ALA A 356 -17.71 7.17 -1.38
C ALA A 356 -16.57 7.05 -0.34
N SER A 357 -16.29 5.84 0.15
CA SER A 357 -15.17 5.59 1.07
C SER A 357 -13.83 5.94 0.42
N SER A 358 -13.54 5.40 -0.76
CA SER A 358 -12.27 5.65 -1.47
C SER A 358 -12.03 7.14 -1.73
N GLN A 359 -13.05 7.89 -2.16
CA GLN A 359 -12.96 9.33 -2.41
C GLN A 359 -12.70 10.10 -1.12
N THR A 360 -13.41 9.75 -0.05
CA THR A 360 -13.24 10.35 1.28
C THR A 360 -11.82 10.14 1.79
N ILE A 361 -11.32 8.90 1.72
CA ILE A 361 -9.96 8.56 2.18
C ILE A 361 -8.90 9.21 1.32
N ASN A 362 -9.07 9.33 0.00
CA ASN A 362 -8.13 10.05 -0.86
C ASN A 362 -8.02 11.52 -0.44
N LEU A 363 -9.16 12.19 -0.20
CA LEU A 363 -9.19 13.57 0.29
C LEU A 363 -8.49 13.70 1.65
N MET A 364 -8.82 12.81 2.60
CA MET A 364 -8.20 12.79 3.93
C MET A 364 -6.70 12.52 3.87
N SER A 365 -6.27 11.67 2.94
CA SER A 365 -4.88 11.33 2.73
C SER A 365 -4.07 12.51 2.21
N SER A 366 -4.62 13.26 1.25
CA SER A 366 -3.99 14.50 0.78
C SER A 366 -3.90 15.57 1.89
N TYR A 367 -4.91 15.66 2.75
CA TYR A 367 -4.95 16.67 3.81
C TYR A 367 -4.04 16.33 5.01
N TYR A 368 -4.09 15.09 5.51
CA TYR A 368 -3.35 14.65 6.70
C TYR A 368 -1.98 14.03 6.37
N GLY A 369 -1.69 13.77 5.10
CA GLY A 369 -0.44 13.14 4.67
C GLY A 369 -0.33 11.65 5.02
N ILE A 370 -1.47 10.96 5.15
CA ILE A 370 -1.52 9.51 5.41
C ILE A 370 -1.47 8.71 4.11
N GLY A 371 -1.09 7.44 4.20
CA GLY A 371 -1.11 6.54 3.04
C GLY A 371 -2.46 5.87 2.83
N SER A 372 -2.78 5.53 1.58
CA SER A 372 -3.98 4.76 1.26
C SER A 372 -3.74 3.76 0.13
N ILE A 373 -4.30 2.58 0.31
CA ILE A 373 -4.21 1.41 -0.56
C ILE A 373 -5.65 0.94 -0.81
N SER A 374 -5.98 0.54 -2.03
CA SER A 374 -7.31 0.06 -2.40
C SER A 374 -7.21 -1.28 -3.10
N TYR A 375 -7.68 -2.32 -2.41
CA TYR A 375 -7.92 -3.61 -3.05
C TYR A 375 -9.02 -3.47 -4.10
N ALA A 376 -10.09 -2.74 -3.75
CA ALA A 376 -11.23 -2.56 -4.63
C ALA A 376 -10.78 -2.01 -5.99
N ASP A 377 -10.00 -0.95 -6.05
CA ASP A 377 -9.54 -0.35 -7.30
C ASP A 377 -8.57 -1.24 -8.11
N ALA A 378 -7.92 -2.23 -7.49
CA ALA A 378 -7.12 -3.19 -8.21
C ALA A 378 -8.01 -4.11 -9.08
N VAL A 379 -9.17 -4.51 -8.57
CA VAL A 379 -9.98 -5.58 -9.19
C VAL A 379 -11.37 -5.14 -9.64
N ARG A 380 -11.84 -3.93 -9.32
CA ARG A 380 -13.22 -3.48 -9.53
C ARG A 380 -13.69 -3.61 -10.96
N ASP A 381 -12.85 -3.28 -11.95
CA ASP A 381 -13.21 -3.41 -13.37
C ASP A 381 -13.42 -4.86 -13.81
N VAL A 382 -12.74 -5.83 -13.19
CA VAL A 382 -12.99 -7.26 -13.44
C VAL A 382 -14.31 -7.67 -12.79
N VAL A 383 -14.46 -7.34 -11.51
CA VAL A 383 -15.60 -7.78 -10.70
C VAL A 383 -16.91 -7.16 -11.16
N TYR A 384 -16.91 -5.87 -11.51
CA TYR A 384 -18.11 -5.21 -12.04
C TYR A 384 -18.28 -5.45 -13.55
N GLY A 385 -17.22 -5.87 -14.25
CA GLY A 385 -17.30 -6.31 -15.64
C GLY A 385 -18.02 -7.67 -15.79
N ASP A 386 -17.85 -8.56 -14.81
CA ASP A 386 -18.61 -9.80 -14.68
C ASP A 386 -19.05 -10.01 -13.22
N THR A 387 -20.24 -9.53 -12.88
CA THR A 387 -20.79 -9.63 -11.51
C THR A 387 -21.09 -11.08 -11.08
N LYS A 388 -20.97 -12.06 -11.97
CA LYS A 388 -21.08 -13.49 -11.64
C LYS A 388 -19.75 -14.13 -11.30
N GLU A 389 -18.63 -13.43 -11.54
CA GLU A 389 -17.33 -13.85 -10.99
C GLU A 389 -17.40 -13.81 -9.46
N TRP A 390 -16.68 -14.72 -8.80
CA TRP A 390 -16.65 -14.80 -7.34
C TRP A 390 -15.25 -15.12 -6.81
N TRP A 391 -14.24 -15.13 -7.67
CA TRP A 391 -12.86 -15.40 -7.27
C TRP A 391 -12.25 -14.20 -6.57
N LEU A 392 -12.58 -12.99 -7.03
CA LEU A 392 -12.10 -11.71 -6.51
C LEU A 392 -13.17 -10.93 -5.76
N SER A 393 -14.32 -11.55 -5.48
CA SER A 393 -15.45 -10.90 -4.82
C SER A 393 -16.27 -11.87 -3.98
N SER A 394 -17.46 -11.44 -3.55
CA SER A 394 -18.43 -12.28 -2.86
C SER A 394 -19.35 -12.96 -3.86
N GLN A 395 -20.01 -14.05 -3.47
CA GLN A 395 -21.09 -14.61 -4.28
C GLN A 395 -22.31 -13.67 -4.28
N TRP A 396 -22.52 -12.97 -5.40
CA TRP A 396 -23.69 -12.08 -5.58
C TRP A 396 -24.86 -12.75 -6.28
N TYR A 397 -24.73 -14.00 -6.70
CA TYR A 397 -25.80 -14.75 -7.34
C TYR A 397 -26.01 -16.09 -6.66
N GLU A 398 -27.24 -16.34 -6.22
CA GLU A 398 -27.68 -17.62 -5.66
C GLU A 398 -29.04 -18.00 -6.26
N GLY A 399 -29.15 -19.22 -6.80
CA GLY A 399 -30.38 -19.68 -7.47
C GLY A 399 -30.82 -18.78 -8.64
N GLY A 400 -29.86 -18.16 -9.35
CA GLY A 400 -30.13 -17.23 -10.45
C GLY A 400 -30.63 -15.84 -10.03
N LYS A 401 -30.71 -15.57 -8.71
CA LYS A 401 -31.13 -14.28 -8.17
C LYS A 401 -29.93 -13.51 -7.65
N TYR A 402 -29.98 -12.19 -7.86
CA TYR A 402 -28.99 -11.28 -7.30
C TYR A 402 -29.23 -11.12 -5.79
N ILE A 403 -28.18 -11.29 -4.99
CA ILE A 403 -28.19 -11.21 -3.53
C ILE A 403 -27.13 -10.23 -3.04
N ARG A 404 -27.32 -9.66 -1.85
CA ARG A 404 -26.31 -8.81 -1.21
C ARG A 404 -25.18 -9.67 -0.67
N GLY A 405 -23.94 -9.28 -0.95
CA GLY A 405 -22.74 -9.96 -0.48
C GLY A 405 -21.57 -9.00 -0.33
N VAL A 406 -20.96 -9.03 0.85
CA VAL A 406 -19.79 -8.20 1.20
C VAL A 406 -18.59 -9.01 1.67
N HIS A 407 -18.77 -10.31 1.93
CA HIS A 407 -17.72 -11.19 2.43
C HIS A 407 -17.11 -11.98 1.28
N PRO A 408 -15.89 -11.61 0.84
CA PRO A 408 -15.31 -12.20 -0.34
C PRO A 408 -14.73 -13.59 -0.06
N HIS A 409 -14.51 -14.34 -1.14
CA HIS A 409 -13.97 -15.70 -1.06
C HIS A 409 -12.43 -15.70 -0.99
N MET A 410 -11.82 -16.88 -1.04
CA MET A 410 -10.37 -17.08 -0.85
C MET A 410 -9.49 -16.21 -1.76
N GLY A 411 -9.87 -16.01 -3.02
CA GLY A 411 -9.03 -15.29 -3.99
C GLY A 411 -8.82 -13.83 -3.61
N THR A 412 -9.83 -13.15 -3.06
CA THR A 412 -9.68 -11.82 -2.47
C THR A 412 -8.69 -11.82 -1.31
N HIS A 413 -8.76 -12.78 -0.40
CA HIS A 413 -7.83 -12.82 0.73
C HIS A 413 -6.37 -13.07 0.30
N ILE A 414 -6.17 -13.83 -0.77
CA ILE A 414 -4.86 -14.00 -1.41
C ILE A 414 -4.42 -12.67 -2.04
N ALA A 415 -5.26 -12.08 -2.89
CA ALA A 415 -4.92 -10.85 -3.61
C ALA A 415 -4.69 -9.65 -2.69
N MET A 416 -5.46 -9.51 -1.61
CA MET A 416 -5.25 -8.48 -0.58
C MET A 416 -3.88 -8.61 0.08
N SER A 417 -3.37 -9.83 0.28
CA SER A 417 -2.01 -10.02 0.84
C SER A 417 -0.93 -9.47 -0.10
N TRP A 418 -1.12 -9.55 -1.42
CA TRP A 418 -0.22 -8.95 -2.41
C TRP A 418 -0.39 -7.45 -2.56
N VAL A 419 -1.61 -6.94 -2.42
CA VAL A 419 -1.90 -5.50 -2.51
C VAL A 419 -1.30 -4.73 -1.34
N VAL A 420 -1.27 -5.34 -0.15
CA VAL A 420 -0.75 -4.70 1.08
C VAL A 420 0.76 -4.86 1.21
N ALA A 421 1.33 -5.98 0.76
CA ALA A 421 2.78 -6.23 0.80
C ALA A 421 3.54 -5.40 -0.24
#